data_AF-A0A5N8ACZ9-F1
#
_entry.id   AF-A0A5N8ACZ9-F1
#
_cell.length_a   1.000
_cell.length_b   1.000
_cell.length_c   1.000
_cell.angle_alpha   90.00
_cell.angle_beta   90.00
_cell.angle_gamma   90.00
#
_symmetry.space_group_name_H-M   'P 1'
#
loop_
_entity.id
_entity.type
_entity.pdbx_description
1 polymer ?
#
loop_
_entity_poly.entity_id
_entity_poly.type
_entity_poly.pdbx_seq_one_letter_code
_entity_poly.pdbx_strand_id
1 'polypeptide(L)'
;MTPRSFVSALAGMRLTNVFNPWVDRCAIHDRADAPQRRRANLISMLDAVIEARVETIWIARDLGYRGGRRTGIPLTDEVHLDDASRLLGDISFAKATTGPAVAERTAAIVWRMLTQVNEPVMLWNVFPFHPHDADDPMSNRCHSRSEREMTWPLLEALIEMLAPRQIIAIGRDAHLALEPLPLPIHQVRHPSYGGQADFIRGIFDIYGVENETASNCRMPELSFA
;
A
#
# COMPACT_ATOMS: atom_id res chain seq x y z
N MET A 1 -5.02 -0.90 20.19
CA MET A 1 -5.59 -2.01 19.37
C MET A 1 -4.47 -3.00 19.04
N THR A 2 -4.74 -4.30 18.84
CA THR A 2 -3.73 -5.29 18.36
C THR A 2 -3.85 -5.52 16.85
N PRO A 3 -2.79 -6.00 16.16
CA PRO A 3 -2.85 -6.35 14.74
C PRO A 3 -4.00 -7.29 14.38
N ARG A 4 -4.23 -8.34 15.18
CA ARG A 4 -5.35 -9.28 14.96
C ARG A 4 -6.71 -8.60 15.06
N SER A 5 -6.93 -7.79 16.10
CA SER A 5 -8.20 -7.05 16.25
C SER A 5 -8.40 -6.00 15.15
N PHE A 6 -7.31 -5.37 14.69
CA PHE A 6 -7.35 -4.41 13.59
C PHE A 6 -7.75 -5.09 12.27
N VAL A 7 -7.11 -6.20 11.92
CA VAL A 7 -7.46 -6.98 10.72
C VAL A 7 -8.86 -7.56 10.81
N SER A 8 -9.34 -7.91 12.01
CA SER A 8 -10.73 -8.31 12.22
C SER A 8 -11.71 -7.16 11.94
N ALA A 9 -11.38 -5.93 12.37
CA ALA A 9 -12.20 -4.75 12.09
C ALA A 9 -12.26 -4.44 10.59
N LEU A 10 -11.11 -4.50 9.89
CA LEU A 10 -11.06 -4.39 8.43
C LEU A 10 -11.96 -5.42 7.74
N ALA A 11 -11.87 -6.68 8.16
CA ALA A 11 -12.67 -7.77 7.61
C ALA A 11 -14.18 -7.65 7.91
N GLY A 12 -14.57 -6.82 8.88
CA GLY A 12 -15.96 -6.54 9.22
C GLY A 12 -16.67 -5.60 8.24
N MET A 13 -15.93 -4.85 7.41
CA MET A 13 -16.50 -3.85 6.51
C MET A 13 -17.00 -4.45 5.20
N ARG A 14 -18.19 -4.05 4.76
CA ARG A 14 -18.74 -4.30 3.42
C ARG A 14 -19.32 -3.01 2.86
N LEU A 15 -18.94 -2.69 1.63
CA LEU A 15 -19.39 -1.50 0.91
C LEU A 15 -19.75 -1.91 -0.53
N THR A 16 -20.67 -1.18 -1.13
CA THR A 16 -21.12 -1.44 -2.51
C THR A 16 -20.00 -1.10 -3.50
N ASN A 17 -19.73 -2.00 -4.45
CA ASN A 17 -18.69 -1.83 -5.48
C ASN A 17 -17.29 -1.56 -4.88
N VAL A 18 -16.98 -2.29 -3.81
CA VAL A 18 -15.69 -2.26 -3.13
C VAL A 18 -15.30 -3.69 -2.81
N PHE A 19 -14.11 -4.09 -3.25
CA PHE A 19 -13.49 -5.35 -2.89
C PHE A 19 -12.68 -5.18 -1.61
N ASN A 20 -13.05 -5.91 -0.55
CA ASN A 20 -12.33 -5.99 0.70
C ASN A 20 -11.37 -7.20 0.68
N PRO A 21 -10.04 -6.99 0.58
CA PRO A 21 -9.07 -8.09 0.43
C PRO A 21 -9.07 -9.05 1.62
N TRP A 22 -9.50 -8.59 2.80
CA TRP A 22 -9.47 -9.43 3.98
C TRP A 22 -10.73 -10.26 4.13
N VAL A 23 -11.62 -10.32 3.13
CA VAL A 23 -12.81 -11.19 3.22
C VAL A 23 -13.38 -11.64 1.89
N ASP A 24 -13.23 -10.82 0.85
CA ASP A 24 -13.75 -11.14 -0.47
C ASP A 24 -12.78 -12.03 -1.23
N ARG A 25 -13.37 -12.94 -2.02
CA ARG A 25 -12.66 -13.85 -2.90
C ARG A 25 -13.02 -13.54 -4.35
N CYS A 26 -12.03 -13.16 -5.15
CA CYS A 26 -12.12 -13.05 -6.60
C CYS A 26 -12.28 -14.43 -7.22
N ALA A 27 -13.40 -14.69 -7.87
CA ALA A 27 -13.68 -15.98 -8.51
C ALA A 27 -12.70 -16.36 -9.64
N ILE A 28 -11.99 -15.39 -10.20
CA ILE A 28 -11.12 -15.57 -11.38
C ILE A 28 -9.67 -15.86 -10.97
N HIS A 29 -9.15 -15.11 -9.99
CA HIS A 29 -7.73 -15.13 -9.68
C HIS A 29 -7.39 -15.80 -8.36
N ASP A 30 -8.32 -15.83 -7.40
CA ASP A 30 -7.98 -16.22 -6.03
C ASP A 30 -7.89 -17.73 -5.83
N ARG A 31 -7.05 -18.11 -4.87
CA ARG A 31 -7.12 -19.41 -4.22
C ARG A 31 -8.37 -19.49 -3.33
N ALA A 32 -8.77 -20.71 -2.96
CA ALA A 32 -9.94 -20.91 -2.10
C ALA A 32 -9.82 -20.22 -0.73
N ASP A 33 -8.60 -20.15 -0.19
CA ASP A 33 -8.23 -19.56 1.11
C ASP A 33 -7.60 -18.16 0.98
N ALA A 34 -7.83 -17.47 -0.14
CA ALA A 34 -7.19 -16.17 -0.41
C ALA A 34 -7.44 -15.12 0.69
N PRO A 35 -8.67 -14.90 1.20
CA PRO A 35 -8.89 -13.95 2.29
C PRO A 35 -8.07 -14.28 3.55
N GLN A 36 -7.96 -15.56 3.90
CA GLN A 36 -7.20 -16.03 5.06
C GLN A 36 -5.70 -15.75 4.88
N ARG A 37 -5.16 -15.98 3.68
CA ARG A 37 -3.76 -15.65 3.33
C ARG A 37 -3.50 -14.16 3.46
N ARG A 38 -4.38 -13.32 2.89
CA ARG A 38 -4.24 -11.85 2.97
C ARG A 38 -4.32 -11.34 4.41
N ARG A 39 -5.18 -11.92 5.25
CA ARG A 39 -5.23 -11.62 6.69
C ARG A 39 -3.92 -11.99 7.39
N ALA A 40 -3.42 -13.20 7.15
CA ALA A 40 -2.16 -13.66 7.75
C ALA A 40 -0.96 -12.79 7.32
N ASN A 41 -0.90 -12.41 6.04
CA ASN A 41 0.12 -11.50 5.51
C ASN A 41 0.06 -10.15 6.22
N LEU A 42 -1.12 -9.52 6.30
CA LEU A 42 -1.23 -8.21 6.94
C LEU A 42 -0.93 -8.27 8.45
N ILE A 43 -1.37 -9.31 9.16
CA ILE A 43 -1.02 -9.50 10.57
C ILE A 43 0.50 -9.61 10.73
N SER A 44 1.17 -10.43 9.91
CA SER A 44 2.63 -10.62 9.98
C SER A 44 3.38 -9.33 9.68
N MET A 45 2.93 -8.55 8.68
CA MET A 45 3.48 -7.23 8.39
C MET A 45 3.34 -6.28 9.58
N LEU A 46 2.14 -6.19 10.18
CA LEU A 46 1.89 -5.29 11.30
C LEU A 46 2.70 -5.69 12.54
N ASP A 47 2.79 -6.98 12.84
CA ASP A 47 3.62 -7.50 13.95
C ASP A 47 5.09 -7.11 13.72
N ALA A 48 5.64 -7.30 12.51
CA ALA A 48 7.01 -6.94 12.17
C ALA A 48 7.27 -5.42 12.24
N VAL A 49 6.32 -4.61 11.76
CA VAL A 49 6.40 -3.13 11.81
C VAL A 49 6.42 -2.63 13.25
N ILE A 50 5.61 -3.23 14.14
CA ILE A 50 5.58 -2.90 15.57
C ILE A 50 6.89 -3.34 16.24
N GLU A 51 7.37 -4.55 15.97
CA GLU A 51 8.61 -5.08 16.53
C GLU A 51 9.83 -4.24 16.14
N ALA A 52 9.92 -3.84 14.86
CA ALA A 52 10.98 -2.99 14.34
C ALA A 52 10.83 -1.50 14.74
N ARG A 53 9.75 -1.11 15.42
CA ARG A 53 9.42 0.28 15.81
C ARG A 53 9.50 1.25 14.63
N VAL A 54 8.88 0.86 13.53
CA VAL A 54 8.86 1.67 12.30
C VAL A 54 8.25 3.05 12.58
N GLU A 55 9.01 4.11 12.31
CA GLU A 55 8.60 5.49 12.63
C GLU A 55 7.90 6.23 11.49
N THR A 56 7.86 5.64 10.28
CA THR A 56 7.32 6.31 9.08
C THR A 56 6.27 5.46 8.39
N ILE A 57 5.13 6.09 8.04
CA ILE A 57 4.09 5.47 7.19
C ILE A 57 4.03 6.18 5.84
N TRP A 58 4.08 5.44 4.74
CA TRP A 58 3.77 5.96 3.41
C TRP A 58 2.31 5.64 3.08
N ILE A 59 1.51 6.67 2.82
CA ILE A 59 0.07 6.54 2.61
C ILE A 59 -0.29 7.01 1.21
N ALA A 60 -0.83 6.10 0.40
CA ALA A 60 -1.47 6.43 -0.87
C ALA A 60 -3.00 6.48 -0.73
N ARG A 61 -3.71 6.63 -1.85
CA ARG A 61 -5.15 6.90 -1.83
C ARG A 61 -6.01 5.66 -1.56
N ASP A 62 -6.00 4.67 -2.44
CA ASP A 62 -6.81 3.45 -2.40
C ASP A 62 -6.04 2.26 -2.97
N LEU A 63 -6.47 1.03 -2.67
CA LEU A 63 -5.86 -0.17 -3.25
C LEU A 63 -6.19 -0.29 -4.73
N GLY A 64 -5.18 -0.64 -5.53
CA GLY A 64 -5.38 -0.98 -6.94
C GLY A 64 -5.67 -2.47 -7.15
N TYR A 65 -6.36 -2.79 -8.25
CA TYR A 65 -6.79 -4.17 -8.55
C TYR A 65 -5.64 -5.16 -8.81
N ARG A 66 -4.45 -4.67 -9.20
CA ARG A 66 -3.22 -5.47 -9.43
C ARG A 66 -2.27 -5.50 -8.23
N GLY A 67 -2.44 -4.61 -7.27
CA GLY A 67 -1.58 -4.51 -6.08
C GLY A 67 -2.23 -5.13 -4.85
N GLY A 68 -2.44 -4.30 -3.83
CA GLY A 68 -2.92 -4.72 -2.50
C GLY A 68 -4.25 -5.45 -2.48
N ARG A 69 -5.10 -5.29 -3.52
CA ARG A 69 -6.28 -6.15 -3.69
C ARG A 69 -5.92 -7.64 -3.75
N ARG A 70 -4.85 -7.98 -4.48
CA ARG A 70 -4.38 -9.35 -4.70
C ARG A 70 -3.59 -9.85 -3.50
N THR A 71 -2.67 -9.04 -2.99
CA THR A 71 -1.69 -9.45 -1.96
C THR A 71 -2.20 -9.31 -0.53
N GLY A 72 -3.17 -8.41 -0.30
CA GLY A 72 -3.57 -7.99 1.04
C GLY A 72 -2.59 -7.02 1.70
N ILE A 73 -1.56 -6.61 0.95
CA ILE A 73 -0.48 -5.74 1.42
C ILE A 73 -0.56 -4.40 0.67
N PRO A 74 -0.73 -3.27 1.39
CA PRO A 74 -0.78 -1.95 0.77
C PRO A 74 0.43 -1.65 -0.10
N LEU A 75 0.18 -0.98 -1.24
CA LEU A 75 1.22 -0.55 -2.20
C LEU A 75 2.20 -1.65 -2.65
N THR A 76 1.78 -2.92 -2.55
CA THR A 76 2.62 -4.08 -2.83
C THR A 76 1.89 -5.02 -3.78
N ASP A 77 2.47 -5.25 -4.94
CA ASP A 77 2.00 -6.23 -5.92
C ASP A 77 2.65 -7.60 -5.68
N GLU A 78 2.35 -8.58 -6.51
CA GLU A 78 2.83 -9.94 -6.29
C GLU A 78 4.31 -10.13 -6.63
N VAL A 79 4.91 -9.23 -7.43
CA VAL A 79 6.32 -9.32 -7.80
C VAL A 79 7.23 -8.77 -6.70
N HIS A 80 6.74 -7.84 -5.87
CA HIS A 80 7.50 -7.24 -4.76
C HIS A 80 7.22 -7.88 -3.39
N LEU A 81 6.54 -9.03 -3.32
CA LEU A 81 6.32 -9.73 -2.04
C LEU A 81 7.64 -10.13 -1.37
N ASP A 82 8.63 -10.58 -2.14
CA ASP A 82 9.94 -10.96 -1.60
C ASP A 82 10.74 -9.74 -1.14
N ASP A 83 10.60 -8.60 -1.81
CA ASP A 83 11.25 -7.36 -1.39
C ASP A 83 10.63 -6.85 -0.08
N ALA A 84 9.30 -6.95 0.05
CA ALA A 84 8.59 -6.64 1.28
C ALA A 84 8.99 -7.56 2.43
N SER A 85 9.19 -8.84 2.14
CA SER A 85 9.68 -9.83 3.10
C SER A 85 11.04 -9.39 3.67
N ARG A 86 12.01 -9.11 2.79
CA ARG A 86 13.36 -8.68 3.21
C ARG A 86 13.36 -7.37 3.99
N LEU A 87 12.59 -6.37 3.53
CA LEU A 87 12.51 -5.05 4.18
C LEU A 87 11.98 -5.15 5.62
N LEU A 88 11.15 -6.15 5.91
CA LEU A 88 10.50 -6.36 7.21
C LEU A 88 11.12 -7.50 8.02
N GLY A 89 12.38 -7.85 7.77
CA GLY A 89 13.10 -8.86 8.56
C GLY A 89 12.81 -10.30 8.15
N ASP A 90 12.74 -10.56 6.85
CA ASP A 90 12.58 -11.89 6.23
C ASP A 90 11.30 -12.62 6.63
N ILE A 91 10.21 -11.88 6.85
CA ILE A 91 8.88 -12.47 7.12
C ILE A 91 8.28 -13.11 5.87
N SER A 92 7.63 -14.26 6.01
CA SER A 92 7.08 -14.98 4.86
C SER A 92 5.69 -14.47 4.48
N PHE A 93 5.52 -14.03 3.22
CA PHE A 93 4.21 -13.71 2.66
C PHE A 93 3.69 -14.81 1.75
N ALA A 94 2.39 -15.13 1.88
CA ALA A 94 1.74 -16.13 1.06
C ALA A 94 0.96 -15.48 -0.10
N LYS A 95 1.29 -15.85 -1.35
CA LYS A 95 0.50 -15.44 -2.53
C LYS A 95 -0.93 -15.95 -2.42
N ALA A 96 -1.91 -15.03 -2.45
CA ALA A 96 -3.33 -15.35 -2.32
C ALA A 96 -3.98 -15.76 -3.65
N THR A 97 -3.31 -15.53 -4.78
CA THR A 97 -3.85 -15.83 -6.12
C THR A 97 -3.20 -17.08 -6.75
N THR A 98 -3.84 -17.57 -7.81
CA THR A 98 -3.34 -18.60 -8.72
C THR A 98 -2.58 -17.97 -9.89
N GLY A 99 -1.84 -18.80 -10.64
CA GLY A 99 -1.09 -18.35 -11.80
C GLY A 99 0.19 -17.54 -11.47
N PRO A 100 0.80 -16.89 -12.47
CA PRO A 100 2.02 -16.11 -12.30
C PRO A 100 1.81 -14.87 -11.41
N ALA A 101 2.91 -14.27 -10.96
CA ALA A 101 2.89 -12.99 -10.26
C ALA A 101 2.50 -11.87 -11.22
N VAL A 102 1.67 -10.93 -10.73
CA VAL A 102 1.22 -9.75 -11.47
C VAL A 102 1.90 -8.51 -10.91
N ALA A 103 2.44 -7.68 -11.81
CA ALA A 103 3.03 -6.39 -11.46
C ALA A 103 2.01 -5.24 -11.54
N GLU A 104 2.20 -4.24 -10.69
CA GLU A 104 1.49 -2.97 -10.67
C GLU A 104 2.49 -1.82 -10.84
N ARG A 105 2.21 -0.89 -11.77
CA ARG A 105 3.13 0.21 -12.10
C ARG A 105 3.48 1.10 -10.90
N THR A 106 2.48 1.43 -10.08
CA THR A 106 2.72 2.25 -8.87
C THR A 106 3.59 1.51 -7.87
N ALA A 107 3.30 0.23 -7.60
CA ALA A 107 4.10 -0.61 -6.71
C ALA A 107 5.55 -0.71 -7.20
N ALA A 108 5.80 -0.94 -8.48
CA ALA A 108 7.16 -1.00 -9.04
C ALA A 108 7.98 0.27 -8.77
N ILE A 109 7.37 1.44 -8.87
CA ILE A 109 8.07 2.70 -8.61
C ILE A 109 8.28 2.91 -7.11
N VAL A 110 7.28 2.59 -6.28
CA VAL A 110 7.38 2.69 -4.81
C VAL A 110 8.48 1.76 -4.30
N TRP A 111 8.46 0.47 -4.68
CA TRP A 111 9.43 -0.51 -4.24
C TRP A 111 10.84 -0.22 -4.71
N ARG A 112 11.02 0.31 -5.93
CA ARG A 112 12.33 0.84 -6.35
C ARG A 112 12.86 1.88 -5.38
N MET A 113 12.01 2.78 -4.89
CA MET A 113 12.46 3.79 -3.91
C MET A 113 12.72 3.19 -2.53
N LEU A 114 11.87 2.27 -2.06
CA LEU A 114 12.08 1.60 -0.78
C LEU A 114 13.39 0.83 -0.73
N THR A 115 13.78 0.16 -1.83
CA THR A 115 15.07 -0.53 -1.90
C THR A 115 16.27 0.42 -1.83
N GLN A 116 16.12 1.68 -2.25
CA GLN A 116 17.19 2.69 -2.20
C GLN A 116 17.25 3.38 -0.85
N VAL A 117 16.09 3.67 -0.24
CA VAL A 117 15.99 4.19 1.12
C VAL A 117 16.53 3.16 2.12
N ASN A 118 16.22 1.88 1.91
CA ASN A 118 16.68 0.74 2.72
C ASN A 118 16.38 0.91 4.23
N GLU A 119 15.28 1.57 4.54
CA GLU A 119 14.72 1.67 5.90
C GLU A 119 13.32 1.06 5.93
N PRO A 120 12.96 0.33 6.99
CA PRO A 120 11.61 -0.18 7.16
C PRO A 120 10.58 0.96 7.19
N VAL A 121 9.53 0.84 6.38
CA VAL A 121 8.38 1.75 6.38
C VAL A 121 7.09 0.94 6.41
N MET A 122 6.05 1.50 7.04
CA MET A 122 4.71 0.95 6.89
C MET A 122 4.09 1.52 5.62
N LEU A 123 3.59 0.66 4.75
CA LEU A 123 2.79 1.08 3.60
C LEU A 123 1.31 1.03 3.95
N TRP A 124 0.54 2.05 3.59
CA TRP A 124 -0.91 2.06 3.81
C TRP A 124 -1.67 2.88 2.75
N ASN A 125 -3.00 2.89 2.85
CA ASN A 125 -3.89 3.66 2.00
C ASN A 125 -4.94 4.39 2.84
N VAL A 126 -5.28 5.63 2.46
CA VAL A 126 -6.36 6.42 3.09
C VAL A 126 -7.65 5.62 3.11
N PHE A 127 -8.02 5.04 1.97
CA PHE A 127 -9.09 4.06 1.88
C PHE A 127 -8.48 2.67 1.76
N PRO A 128 -8.69 1.77 2.74
CA PRO A 128 -7.92 0.53 2.86
C PRO A 128 -8.37 -0.57 1.89
N PHE A 129 -9.41 -0.33 1.08
CA PHE A 129 -9.99 -1.33 0.19
C PHE A 129 -9.80 -0.97 -1.28
N HIS A 130 -10.24 -1.84 -2.19
CA HIS A 130 -10.20 -1.61 -3.63
C HIS A 130 -11.59 -1.21 -4.15
N PRO A 131 -11.86 0.08 -4.38
CA PRO A 131 -13.08 0.53 -5.02
C PRO A 131 -13.00 0.30 -6.53
N HIS A 132 -14.09 -0.20 -7.11
CA HIS A 132 -14.20 -0.49 -8.55
C HIS A 132 -15.52 0.01 -9.14
N ASP A 133 -15.61 0.05 -10.47
CA ASP A 133 -16.86 0.39 -11.15
C ASP A 133 -17.88 -0.74 -11.00
N ALA A 134 -19.17 -0.41 -11.03
CA ALA A 134 -20.24 -1.39 -10.78
C ALA A 134 -20.19 -2.58 -11.74
N ASP A 135 -19.91 -2.32 -13.01
CA ASP A 135 -19.92 -3.31 -14.08
C ASP A 135 -18.52 -3.89 -14.37
N ASP A 136 -17.47 -3.39 -13.71
CA ASP A 136 -16.10 -3.87 -13.89
C ASP A 136 -15.35 -4.00 -12.54
N PRO A 137 -15.41 -5.19 -11.90
CA PRO A 137 -14.65 -5.49 -10.67
C PRO A 137 -13.13 -5.50 -10.83
N MET A 138 -12.60 -5.30 -12.04
CA MET A 138 -11.18 -5.20 -12.36
C MET A 138 -10.76 -3.77 -12.73
N SER A 139 -11.66 -2.79 -12.65
CA SER A 139 -11.33 -1.38 -12.83
C SER A 139 -10.83 -0.76 -11.52
N ASN A 140 -10.21 0.42 -11.63
CA ASN A 140 -9.91 1.27 -10.48
C ASN A 140 -10.78 2.53 -10.58
N ARG A 141 -11.61 2.78 -9.57
CA ARG A 141 -12.21 4.10 -9.35
C ARG A 141 -11.56 4.76 -8.14
N CYS A 142 -11.83 6.05 -7.96
CA CYS A 142 -11.48 6.71 -6.71
C CYS A 142 -12.52 6.33 -5.64
N HIS A 143 -12.08 6.17 -4.38
CA HIS A 143 -13.03 6.11 -3.28
C HIS A 143 -13.81 7.44 -3.16
N SER A 144 -15.04 7.36 -2.70
CA SER A 144 -15.87 8.53 -2.44
C SER A 144 -15.56 9.14 -1.07
N ARG A 145 -16.03 10.37 -0.85
CA ARG A 145 -15.89 11.02 0.46
C ARG A 145 -16.55 10.20 1.58
N SER A 146 -17.76 9.67 1.32
CA SER A 146 -18.51 8.90 2.32
C SER A 146 -17.82 7.56 2.63
N GLU A 147 -17.25 6.89 1.62
CA GLU A 147 -16.48 5.66 1.83
C GLU A 147 -15.24 5.88 2.70
N ARG A 148 -14.53 7.00 2.45
CA ARG A 148 -13.41 7.42 3.31
C ARG A 148 -13.88 7.68 4.73
N GLU A 149 -14.95 8.44 4.92
CA GLU A 149 -15.48 8.76 6.25
C GLU A 149 -15.93 7.51 7.02
N MET A 150 -16.55 6.53 6.35
CA MET A 150 -16.94 5.25 6.96
C MET A 150 -15.75 4.40 7.40
N THR A 151 -14.58 4.56 6.75
CA THR A 151 -13.37 3.78 7.03
C THR A 151 -12.32 4.56 7.82
N TRP A 152 -12.52 5.86 8.02
CA TRP A 152 -11.59 6.74 8.73
C TRP A 152 -11.20 6.24 10.13
N PRO A 153 -12.11 5.69 10.96
CA PRO A 153 -11.72 5.13 12.26
C PRO A 153 -10.70 3.99 12.17
N LEU A 154 -10.62 3.29 11.04
CA LEU A 154 -9.60 2.26 10.81
C LEU A 154 -8.22 2.90 10.61
N LEU A 155 -8.14 4.01 9.86
CA LEU A 155 -6.88 4.73 9.70
C LEU A 155 -6.40 5.31 11.05
N GLU A 156 -7.30 5.89 11.83
CA GLU A 156 -6.99 6.40 13.18
C GLU A 156 -6.48 5.26 14.08
N ALA A 157 -7.16 4.11 14.08
CA ALA A 157 -6.73 2.94 14.86
C ALA A 157 -5.37 2.39 14.42
N LEU A 158 -5.04 2.44 13.13
CA LEU A 158 -3.72 2.08 12.63
C LEU A 158 -2.65 3.05 13.15
N ILE A 159 -2.90 4.35 13.04
CA ILE A 159 -1.97 5.40 13.48
C ILE A 159 -1.76 5.32 15.00
N GLU A 160 -2.82 5.11 15.78
CA GLU A 160 -2.73 4.94 17.23
C GLU A 160 -1.93 3.67 17.59
N MET A 161 -2.14 2.58 16.86
CA MET A 161 -1.42 1.32 17.09
C MET A 161 0.07 1.42 16.76
N LEU A 162 0.43 2.14 15.70
CA LEU A 162 1.81 2.23 15.22
C LEU A 162 2.58 3.43 15.80
N ALA A 163 1.87 4.47 16.25
CA ALA A 163 2.43 5.72 16.76
C ALA A 163 3.60 6.27 15.93
N PRO A 164 3.43 6.46 14.60
CA PRO A 164 4.52 6.91 13.72
C PRO A 164 4.94 8.34 14.05
N ARG A 165 6.21 8.66 13.79
CA ARG A 165 6.75 10.02 13.91
C ARG A 165 6.31 10.92 12.76
N GLN A 166 6.08 10.35 11.59
CA GLN A 166 5.70 11.10 10.38
C GLN A 166 4.94 10.24 9.36
N ILE A 167 4.24 10.91 8.46
CA ILE A 167 3.54 10.31 7.34
C ILE A 167 4.04 10.92 6.03
N ILE A 168 4.30 10.08 5.03
CA ILE A 168 4.55 10.50 3.65
C ILE A 168 3.29 10.24 2.83
N ALA A 169 2.61 11.31 2.43
CA ALA A 169 1.41 11.25 1.61
C ALA A 169 1.77 11.17 0.12
N ILE A 170 1.47 10.04 -0.52
CA ILE A 170 1.73 9.81 -1.94
C ILE A 170 0.57 10.34 -2.77
N GLY A 171 0.73 11.56 -3.29
CA GLY A 171 -0.25 12.24 -4.12
C GLY A 171 -1.13 13.23 -3.36
N ARG A 172 -1.78 14.12 -4.13
CA ARG A 172 -2.60 15.22 -3.61
C ARG A 172 -3.81 14.72 -2.84
N ASP A 173 -4.53 13.73 -3.38
CA ASP A 173 -5.74 13.20 -2.76
C ASP A 173 -5.46 12.59 -1.38
N ALA A 174 -4.36 11.82 -1.26
CA ALA A 174 -3.92 11.26 0.00
C ALA A 174 -3.56 12.37 1.00
N HIS A 175 -2.78 13.35 0.56
CA HIS A 175 -2.38 14.48 1.41
C HIS A 175 -3.57 15.28 1.94
N LEU A 176 -4.52 15.66 1.07
CA LEU A 176 -5.73 16.39 1.47
C LEU A 176 -6.58 15.58 2.46
N ALA A 177 -6.68 14.27 2.27
CA ALA A 177 -7.42 13.42 3.18
C ALA A 177 -6.78 13.33 4.57
N LEU A 178 -5.46 13.46 4.67
CA LEU A 178 -4.66 13.32 5.90
C LEU A 178 -4.51 14.63 6.67
N GLU A 179 -4.80 15.79 6.07
CA GLU A 179 -4.69 17.13 6.69
C GLU A 179 -5.24 17.24 8.14
N PRO A 180 -6.35 16.57 8.52
CA PRO A 180 -6.86 16.66 9.89
C PRO A 180 -5.99 15.98 10.96
N LEU A 181 -5.01 15.15 10.59
CA LEU A 181 -4.20 14.40 11.54
C LEU A 181 -3.14 15.30 12.22
N PRO A 182 -2.93 15.16 13.53
CA PRO A 182 -1.99 15.98 14.29
C PRO A 182 -0.54 15.47 14.20
N LEU A 183 -0.08 15.09 12.99
CA LEU A 183 1.24 14.53 12.74
C LEU A 183 1.95 15.28 11.60
N PRO A 184 3.30 15.29 11.56
CA PRO A 184 4.04 15.74 10.39
C PRO A 184 3.64 14.92 9.16
N ILE A 185 3.09 15.59 8.15
CA ILE A 185 2.70 14.99 6.88
C ILE A 185 3.51 15.64 5.76
N HIS A 186 4.26 14.84 5.04
CA HIS A 186 5.05 15.26 3.89
C HIS A 186 4.39 14.80 2.60
N GLN A 187 4.03 15.73 1.73
CA GLN A 187 3.46 15.38 0.42
C GLN A 187 4.57 15.05 -0.58
N VAL A 188 4.42 13.94 -1.30
CA VAL A 188 5.18 13.66 -2.53
C VAL A 188 4.24 13.51 -3.72
N ARG A 189 4.75 13.76 -4.92
CA ARG A 189 3.96 13.58 -6.15
C ARG A 189 3.65 12.10 -6.34
N HIS A 190 2.42 11.75 -6.73
CA HIS A 190 2.09 10.37 -7.06
C HIS A 190 2.85 9.93 -8.33
N PRO A 191 3.45 8.73 -8.39
CA PRO A 191 4.36 8.34 -9.48
C PRO A 191 3.66 8.12 -10.84
N SER A 192 2.34 7.95 -10.85
CA SER A 192 1.55 7.84 -12.10
C SER A 192 1.40 9.18 -12.84
N TYR A 193 0.95 9.11 -14.10
CA TYR A 193 0.65 10.28 -14.95
C TYR A 193 1.83 11.26 -15.07
N GLY A 194 3.03 10.75 -15.35
CA GLY A 194 4.25 11.54 -15.50
C GLY A 194 4.88 12.02 -14.19
N GLY A 195 4.29 11.71 -13.03
CA GLY A 195 4.78 12.17 -11.72
C GLY A 195 5.99 11.43 -11.15
N GLN A 196 6.56 10.47 -11.88
CA GLN A 196 7.65 9.62 -11.39
C GLN A 196 8.90 10.39 -10.98
N ALA A 197 9.37 11.35 -11.80
CA ALA A 197 10.59 12.09 -11.48
C ALA A 197 10.43 12.95 -10.21
N ASP A 198 9.28 13.60 -10.06
CA ASP A 198 8.96 14.40 -8.88
C ASP A 198 8.75 13.54 -7.63
N PHE A 199 8.20 12.34 -7.77
CA PHE A 199 8.11 11.36 -6.68
C PHE A 199 9.48 10.99 -6.15
N ILE A 200 10.40 10.59 -7.04
CA ILE A 200 11.77 10.21 -6.70
C ILE A 200 12.48 11.37 -5.99
N ARG A 201 12.42 12.57 -6.57
CA ARG A 201 13.03 13.77 -5.98
C ARG A 201 12.47 14.03 -4.57
N GLY A 202 11.15 14.01 -4.41
CA GLY A 202 10.54 14.24 -3.11
C GLY A 202 10.93 13.21 -2.04
N ILE A 203 11.07 11.92 -2.41
CA ILE A 203 11.56 10.90 -1.48
C ILE A 203 13.01 11.15 -1.09
N PHE A 204 13.89 11.46 -2.05
CA PHE A 204 15.29 11.76 -1.74
C PHE A 204 15.45 13.00 -0.87
N ASP A 205 14.67 14.05 -1.12
CA ASP A 205 14.68 15.26 -0.29
C ASP A 205 14.26 14.95 1.15
N ILE A 206 13.31 14.04 1.36
CA ILE A 206 12.83 13.64 2.70
C ILE A 206 13.85 12.76 3.43
N TYR A 207 14.45 11.79 2.74
CA TYR A 207 15.37 10.81 3.34
C TYR A 207 16.85 11.23 3.29
N GLY A 208 17.17 12.35 2.63
CA GLY A 208 18.55 12.83 2.50
C GLY A 208 19.45 11.89 1.66
N VAL A 209 18.86 11.10 0.76
CA VAL A 209 19.62 10.18 -0.11
C VAL A 209 20.24 10.98 -1.25
N GLU A 210 21.57 10.93 -1.38
CA GLU A 210 22.26 11.58 -2.50
C GLU A 210 21.87 10.91 -3.83
N ASN A 211 21.58 11.74 -4.82
CA ASN A 211 21.03 11.35 -6.11
C ASN A 211 22.16 10.80 -7.03
N GLU A 212 22.86 9.73 -6.60
CA GLU A 212 24.02 9.20 -7.34
C GLU A 212 23.66 8.63 -8.74
N THR A 213 22.37 8.45 -9.04
CA THR A 213 21.91 7.81 -10.29
C THR A 213 21.58 8.76 -11.43
N ALA A 214 21.74 10.08 -11.26
CA ALA A 214 21.52 11.04 -12.36
C ALA A 214 22.53 10.90 -13.53
N SER A 215 23.64 10.16 -13.35
CA SER A 215 24.71 10.08 -14.36
C SER A 215 24.77 8.79 -15.18
N ASN A 216 23.98 7.73 -14.95
CA ASN A 216 24.20 6.50 -15.74
C ASN A 216 23.07 5.46 -15.88
N CYS A 217 21.80 5.84 -15.93
CA CYS A 217 20.73 4.86 -16.19
C CYS A 217 19.92 5.20 -17.45
N ARG A 218 20.30 4.61 -18.59
CA ARG A 218 19.38 4.45 -19.73
C ARG A 218 18.24 3.56 -19.26
N MET A 219 17.05 4.14 -19.16
CA MET A 219 15.81 3.45 -18.81
C MET A 219 15.49 2.35 -19.82
N PRO A 220 15.31 1.08 -19.42
CA PRO A 220 14.58 0.12 -20.23
C PRO A 220 13.10 0.49 -20.22
N GLU A 221 12.47 0.60 -21.39
CA GLU A 221 11.03 0.74 -21.50
C GLU A 221 10.35 -0.52 -20.93
N LEU A 222 9.69 -0.37 -19.78
CA LEU A 222 8.74 -1.38 -19.31
C LEU A 222 7.51 -1.31 -20.22
N SER A 223 7.45 -2.20 -21.19
CA SER A 223 6.25 -2.48 -21.96
C SER A 223 5.19 -3.07 -21.02
N PHE A 224 4.11 -2.33 -20.81
CA PHE A 224 2.92 -2.84 -20.15
C PHE A 224 1.95 -3.27 -21.26
N ALA A 225 1.84 -4.58 -21.47
CA ALA A 225 0.72 -5.19 -22.18
C ALA A 225 -0.42 -5.52 -21.19
#